data_AF-L8ID48-F1
#
_entry.id   AF-L8ID48-F1
#
_cell.length_a   1.000
_cell.length_b   1.000
_cell.length_c   1.000
_cell.angle_alpha   90.00
_cell.angle_beta   90.00
_cell.angle_gamma   90.00
#
_symmetry.space_group_name_H-M   'P 1'
#
loop_
_entity.id
_entity.type
_entity.pdbx_description
1 polymer ?
#
loop_
_entity_poly.entity_id
_entity_poly.type
_entity_poly.pdbx_seq_one_letter_code
_entity_poly.pdbx_strand_id
1 'polypeptide(L)'
;MVALENGELGPLLSPGTLRGLEDECVTDVKAQTRAALLRVLQEDGEHWGSTEDWSSNLAQDVCELLEEHTERAPRISQEFGERMAHCCLGGLAEFLQSFQQRVERFHENPGVRELPPDTYISRTISLVNCGPPLRALAERLARVGPPESEPAREAAASALDRVIRLCHRILTDLLFQELQPHFSKLMRRKWLSSSEALDGIVGTLGAKALALRRMQDEPYQALVAELHRRALVEYVRPLFRGRLRCGSARTRSRVAGRLREDAAQLERLFRRLESQASWLDAVVPRLAEVLRLEDTPSIQMEVGVLVRDYPDIRQKHVATLLDIRGLRHTAARQEILAVTRDLELCEVAALSPPRDRAFFADIPVPRPPICLSLPLFLGRLTLSRLACLPWPRPPAPSPLRRPPARR
;
A
#
# COMPACT_ATOMS: atom_id res chain seq x y z
N MET A 1 -50.97 -50.40 24.86
CA MET A 1 -49.71 -50.86 25.47
C MET A 1 -48.77 -51.24 24.34
N VAL A 2 -47.89 -50.33 23.94
CA VAL A 2 -46.79 -50.67 23.03
C VAL A 2 -45.72 -51.31 23.90
N ALA A 3 -45.36 -52.54 23.57
CA ALA A 3 -44.37 -53.31 24.31
C ALA A 3 -43.01 -52.62 24.21
N LEU A 4 -42.42 -52.32 25.37
CA LEU A 4 -41.06 -51.82 25.50
C LEU A 4 -40.10 -52.98 25.26
N GLU A 5 -39.69 -53.17 24.01
CA GLU A 5 -38.49 -53.96 23.73
C GLU A 5 -37.27 -53.07 24.08
N ASN A 6 -36.56 -53.45 25.15
CA ASN A 6 -35.25 -52.97 25.59
C ASN A 6 -35.10 -51.64 26.36
N GLY A 7 -36.19 -50.99 26.80
CA GLY A 7 -36.10 -49.94 27.82
C GLY A 7 -35.45 -48.60 27.40
N GLU A 8 -35.06 -48.45 26.13
CA GLU A 8 -34.64 -47.18 25.57
C GLU A 8 -35.84 -46.51 24.87
N LEU A 9 -36.25 -45.35 25.39
CA LEU A 9 -37.26 -44.52 24.75
C LEU A 9 -36.67 -43.95 23.45
N GLY A 10 -37.33 -44.22 22.31
CA GLY A 10 -36.98 -43.61 21.03
C GLY A 10 -37.18 -42.08 21.03
N PRO A 11 -36.62 -41.37 20.04
CA PRO A 11 -36.76 -39.92 19.93
C PRO A 11 -38.22 -39.49 19.78
N LEU A 12 -38.58 -38.33 20.36
CA LEU A 12 -39.94 -37.77 20.34
C LEU A 12 -40.42 -37.42 18.93
N LEU A 13 -39.49 -37.07 18.04
CA LEU A 13 -39.76 -36.73 16.64
C LEU A 13 -39.10 -37.74 15.72
N SER A 14 -39.72 -37.99 14.56
CA SER A 14 -39.07 -38.79 13.52
C SER A 14 -37.83 -38.05 12.99
N PRO A 15 -36.76 -38.77 12.59
CA PRO A 15 -35.55 -38.13 12.04
C PRO A 15 -35.83 -37.21 10.84
N GLY A 16 -36.78 -37.58 9.98
CA GLY A 16 -37.18 -36.75 8.83
C GLY A 16 -37.89 -35.46 9.24
N THR A 17 -38.76 -35.52 10.25
CA THR A 17 -39.43 -34.32 10.80
C THR A 17 -38.43 -33.39 11.46
N LEU A 18 -37.50 -33.94 12.25
CA LEU A 18 -36.44 -33.16 12.90
C LEU A 18 -35.56 -32.47 11.85
N ARG A 19 -35.14 -33.19 10.81
CA ARG A 19 -34.36 -32.59 9.72
C ARG A 19 -35.09 -31.48 9.00
N GLY A 20 -36.39 -31.66 8.71
CA GLY A 20 -37.22 -30.62 8.10
C GLY A 20 -37.29 -29.34 8.94
N LEU A 21 -37.44 -29.47 10.27
CA LEU A 21 -37.44 -28.32 11.19
C LEU A 21 -36.08 -27.62 11.24
N GLU A 22 -34.99 -28.38 11.19
CA GLU A 22 -33.63 -27.81 11.12
C GLU A 22 -33.40 -27.05 9.79
N ASP A 23 -33.88 -27.58 8.66
CA ASP A 23 -33.78 -26.94 7.34
C ASP A 23 -34.58 -25.63 7.29
N GLU A 24 -35.79 -25.63 7.85
CA GLU A 24 -36.63 -24.44 7.97
C GLU A 24 -35.98 -23.39 8.86
N CYS A 25 -35.47 -23.79 10.03
CA CYS A 25 -34.76 -22.89 10.95
C CYS A 25 -33.52 -22.25 10.30
N VAL A 26 -32.69 -23.02 9.60
CA VAL A 26 -31.53 -22.47 8.88
C VAL A 26 -31.97 -21.46 7.82
N THR A 27 -33.06 -21.74 7.10
CA THR A 27 -33.60 -20.85 6.07
C THR A 27 -34.10 -19.53 6.66
N ASP A 28 -34.82 -19.61 7.79
CA ASP A 28 -35.34 -18.44 8.50
C ASP A 28 -34.19 -17.58 9.07
N VAL A 29 -33.22 -18.22 9.73
CA VAL A 29 -32.03 -17.53 10.25
C VAL A 29 -31.27 -16.86 9.12
N LYS A 30 -31.12 -17.51 7.95
CA LYS A 30 -30.47 -16.90 6.78
C LYS A 30 -31.18 -15.61 6.35
N ALA A 31 -32.50 -15.64 6.23
CA ALA A 31 -33.28 -14.49 5.79
C ALA A 31 -33.23 -13.35 6.82
N GLN A 32 -33.42 -13.67 8.11
CA GLN A 32 -33.38 -12.72 9.22
C GLN A 32 -31.99 -12.07 9.35
N THR A 33 -30.94 -12.89 9.35
CA THR A 33 -29.55 -12.45 9.44
C THR A 33 -29.21 -11.50 8.30
N ARG A 34 -29.54 -11.86 7.06
CA ARG A 34 -29.27 -11.01 5.90
C ARG A 34 -29.94 -9.64 6.01
N ALA A 35 -31.22 -9.61 6.37
CA ALA A 35 -31.95 -8.35 6.53
C ALA A 35 -31.35 -7.49 7.65
N ALA A 36 -31.01 -8.11 8.78
CA ALA A 36 -30.48 -7.41 9.93
C ALA A 36 -29.06 -6.86 9.66
N LEU A 37 -28.18 -7.63 9.04
CA LEU A 37 -26.82 -7.19 8.66
C LEU A 37 -26.85 -6.00 7.68
N LEU A 38 -27.77 -6.03 6.69
CA LEU A 38 -27.93 -4.92 5.75
C LEU A 38 -28.41 -3.64 6.45
N ARG A 39 -29.30 -3.78 7.44
CA ARG A 39 -29.77 -2.65 8.25
C ARG A 39 -28.64 -2.04 9.06
N VAL A 40 -27.83 -2.86 9.75
CA VAL A 40 -26.66 -2.38 10.50
C VAL A 40 -25.71 -1.61 9.58
N LEU A 41 -25.42 -2.13 8.38
CA LEU A 41 -24.57 -1.42 7.41
C LEU A 41 -25.16 -0.08 6.95
N GLN A 42 -26.48 -0.03 6.78
CA GLN A 42 -27.16 1.20 6.35
C GLN A 42 -27.10 2.27 7.44
N GLU A 43 -27.48 1.92 8.66
CA GLU A 43 -27.49 2.83 9.82
C GLU A 43 -26.07 3.35 10.11
N ASP A 44 -25.07 2.46 10.11
CA ASP A 44 -23.67 2.84 10.29
C ASP A 44 -23.19 3.76 9.15
N GLY A 45 -23.54 3.42 7.91
CA GLY A 45 -23.14 4.14 6.71
C GLY A 45 -23.71 5.55 6.56
N GLU A 46 -24.82 5.89 7.24
CA GLU A 46 -25.40 7.25 7.24
C GLU A 46 -24.50 8.25 7.98
N HIS A 47 -23.71 7.78 8.95
CA HIS A 47 -22.87 8.63 9.79
C HIS A 47 -21.48 8.89 9.18
N TRP A 48 -21.08 8.13 8.15
CA TRP A 48 -19.72 8.23 7.58
C TRP A 48 -19.41 9.60 6.98
N GLY A 49 -20.42 10.26 6.39
CA GLY A 49 -20.33 11.60 5.82
C GLY A 49 -20.56 12.73 6.83
N SER A 50 -20.86 12.42 8.09
CA SER A 50 -21.09 13.43 9.13
C SER A 50 -19.77 13.97 9.70
N THR A 51 -19.78 15.26 10.05
CA THR A 51 -18.68 15.95 10.75
C THR A 51 -18.66 15.69 12.25
N GLU A 52 -19.68 15.03 12.81
CA GLU A 52 -19.79 14.75 14.25
C GLU A 52 -18.81 13.67 14.70
N ASP A 53 -18.30 13.77 15.92
CA ASP A 53 -17.47 12.72 16.52
C ASP A 53 -18.32 11.48 16.77
N TRP A 54 -18.04 10.42 16.01
CA TRP A 54 -18.81 9.17 16.05
C TRP A 54 -17.88 7.96 15.94
N SER A 55 -18.13 6.94 16.77
CA SER A 55 -17.43 5.66 16.77
C SER A 55 -18.33 4.60 16.11
N SER A 56 -17.79 3.91 15.10
CA SER A 56 -18.50 2.78 14.49
C SER A 56 -18.52 1.59 15.44
N ASN A 57 -19.72 1.03 15.64
CA ASN A 57 -19.93 -0.25 16.33
C ASN A 57 -20.24 -1.38 15.33
N LEU A 58 -20.18 -1.11 14.02
CA LEU A 58 -20.52 -2.04 12.93
C LEU A 58 -19.99 -3.46 13.17
N ALA A 59 -18.70 -3.58 13.47
CA ALA A 59 -18.09 -4.90 13.63
C ALA A 59 -18.61 -5.63 14.88
N GLN A 60 -18.86 -4.90 15.98
CA GLN A 60 -19.41 -5.48 17.19
C GLN A 60 -20.86 -5.93 16.95
N ASP A 61 -21.70 -5.06 16.39
CA ASP A 61 -23.11 -5.36 16.11
C ASP A 61 -23.26 -6.57 15.18
N VAL A 62 -22.38 -6.68 14.16
CA VAL A 62 -22.35 -7.84 13.25
C VAL A 62 -21.89 -9.12 13.96
N CYS A 63 -20.90 -9.03 14.86
CA CYS A 63 -20.45 -10.19 15.63
C CYS A 63 -21.56 -10.69 16.56
N GLU A 64 -22.15 -9.81 17.38
CA GLU A 64 -23.20 -10.16 18.33
C GLU A 64 -24.40 -10.82 17.63
N LEU A 65 -24.81 -10.28 16.48
CA LEU A 65 -25.92 -10.80 15.69
C LEU A 65 -25.69 -12.24 15.20
N LEU A 66 -24.48 -12.53 14.73
CA LEU A 66 -24.14 -13.87 14.21
C LEU A 66 -23.81 -14.86 15.33
N GLU A 67 -23.21 -14.39 16.43
CA GLU A 67 -22.90 -15.20 17.61
C GLU A 67 -24.18 -15.69 18.31
N GLU A 68 -25.24 -14.88 18.36
CA GLU A 68 -26.53 -15.29 18.92
C GLU A 68 -27.02 -16.61 18.29
N HIS A 69 -26.94 -16.74 16.97
CA HIS A 69 -27.40 -17.93 16.25
C HIS A 69 -26.43 -19.11 16.38
N THR A 70 -25.12 -18.82 16.34
CA THR A 70 -24.08 -19.86 16.26
C THR A 70 -23.71 -20.47 17.62
N GLU A 71 -23.97 -19.78 18.73
CA GLU A 71 -23.77 -20.33 20.08
C GLU A 71 -24.96 -21.18 20.58
N ARG A 72 -26.14 -20.95 20.02
CA ARG A 72 -27.38 -21.68 20.38
C ARG A 72 -27.51 -23.00 19.63
N ALA A 73 -27.13 -23.04 18.36
CA ALA A 73 -27.30 -24.22 17.49
C ALA A 73 -26.60 -25.50 17.99
N PRO A 74 -25.35 -25.49 18.50
CA PRO A 74 -24.68 -26.69 18.99
C PRO A 74 -25.36 -27.37 20.18
N ARG A 75 -26.31 -26.68 20.85
CA ARG A 75 -27.10 -27.25 21.95
C ARG A 75 -28.19 -28.21 21.47
N ILE A 76 -28.53 -28.19 20.17
CA ILE A 76 -29.49 -29.10 19.54
C ILE A 76 -28.76 -30.35 19.03
N SER A 77 -27.80 -30.16 18.13
CA SER A 77 -26.92 -31.21 17.63
C SER A 77 -25.63 -30.60 17.08
N GLN A 78 -24.56 -31.40 17.02
CA GLN A 78 -23.31 -30.96 16.40
C GLN A 78 -23.52 -30.63 14.93
N GLU A 79 -24.17 -31.53 14.17
CA GLU A 79 -24.43 -31.33 12.73
C GLU A 79 -25.24 -30.05 12.46
N PHE A 80 -26.23 -29.76 13.31
CA PHE A 80 -26.99 -28.51 13.20
C PHE A 80 -26.11 -27.28 13.49
N GLY A 81 -25.20 -27.38 14.46
CA GLY A 81 -24.18 -26.35 14.71
C GLY A 81 -23.29 -26.06 13.50
N GLU A 82 -22.79 -27.10 12.83
CA GLU A 82 -21.95 -26.97 11.63
C GLU A 82 -22.73 -26.32 10.47
N ARG A 83 -23.99 -26.74 10.25
CA ARG A 83 -24.88 -26.15 9.25
C ARG A 83 -25.23 -24.70 9.54
N MET A 84 -25.46 -24.36 10.81
CA MET A 84 -25.72 -22.98 11.23
C MET A 84 -24.48 -22.10 11.03
N ALA A 85 -23.29 -22.59 11.39
CA ALA A 85 -22.04 -21.88 11.16
C ALA A 85 -21.79 -21.62 9.67
N HIS A 86 -22.03 -22.62 8.82
CA HIS A 86 -21.97 -22.47 7.35
C HIS A 86 -22.93 -21.38 6.84
N CYS A 87 -24.18 -21.40 7.32
CA CYS A 87 -25.20 -20.42 6.95
C CYS A 87 -24.80 -19.00 7.36
N CYS A 88 -24.38 -18.80 8.60
CA CYS A 88 -23.93 -17.52 9.12
C CYS A 88 -22.68 -17.00 8.39
N LEU A 89 -21.73 -17.88 8.04
CA LEU A 89 -20.56 -17.51 7.25
C LEU A 89 -20.94 -17.05 5.84
N GLY A 90 -21.90 -17.73 5.20
CA GLY A 90 -22.45 -17.29 3.92
C GLY A 90 -23.07 -15.89 4.00
N GLY A 91 -23.87 -15.64 5.03
CA GLY A 91 -24.45 -14.32 5.29
C GLY A 91 -23.39 -13.25 5.56
N LEU A 92 -22.35 -13.57 6.34
CA LEU A 92 -21.22 -12.68 6.61
C LEU A 92 -20.46 -12.35 5.32
N ALA A 93 -20.19 -13.33 4.45
CA ALA A 93 -19.50 -13.11 3.19
C ALA A 93 -20.29 -12.17 2.25
N GLU A 94 -21.61 -12.34 2.15
CA GLU A 94 -22.48 -11.44 1.38
C GLU A 94 -22.50 -10.02 1.97
N PHE A 95 -22.57 -9.91 3.30
CA PHE A 95 -22.47 -8.62 4.00
C PHE A 95 -21.13 -7.93 3.71
N LEU A 96 -20.01 -8.64 3.81
CA LEU A 96 -18.67 -8.07 3.61
C LEU A 96 -18.46 -7.57 2.18
N GLN A 97 -19.06 -8.23 1.18
CA GLN A 97 -19.09 -7.72 -0.19
C GLN A 97 -19.90 -6.42 -0.29
N SER A 98 -21.02 -6.33 0.43
CA SER A 98 -21.86 -5.12 0.47
C SER A 98 -21.16 -3.98 1.22
N PHE A 99 -20.47 -4.28 2.32
CA PHE A 99 -19.62 -3.36 3.06
C PHE A 99 -18.49 -2.83 2.17
N GLN A 100 -17.77 -3.71 1.46
CA GLN A 100 -16.74 -3.31 0.50
C GLN A 100 -17.26 -2.30 -0.53
N GLN A 101 -18.39 -2.61 -1.19
CA GLN A 101 -18.99 -1.70 -2.18
C GLN A 101 -19.42 -0.36 -1.56
N ARG A 102 -19.91 -0.37 -0.32
CA ARG A 102 -20.32 0.86 0.38
C ARG A 102 -19.10 1.73 0.71
N VAL A 103 -18.00 1.13 1.16
CA VAL A 103 -16.73 1.83 1.42
C VAL A 103 -16.13 2.41 0.13
N GLU A 104 -16.18 1.67 -0.98
CA GLU A 104 -15.77 2.16 -2.30
C GLU A 104 -16.56 3.42 -2.69
N ARG A 105 -17.89 3.36 -2.63
CA ARG A 105 -18.76 4.51 -2.92
C ARG A 105 -18.53 5.70 -2.00
N PHE A 106 -18.22 5.44 -0.73
CA PHE A 106 -17.88 6.49 0.23
C PHE A 106 -16.63 7.26 -0.20
N HIS A 107 -15.55 6.56 -0.58
CA HIS A 107 -14.32 7.20 -1.04
C HIS A 107 -14.38 7.80 -2.45
N GLU A 108 -15.31 7.32 -3.29
CA GLU A 108 -15.60 7.88 -4.61
C GLU A 108 -16.43 9.18 -4.53
N ASN A 109 -17.21 9.36 -3.45
CA ASN A 109 -18.04 10.54 -3.27
C ASN A 109 -17.19 11.82 -3.12
N PRO A 110 -17.32 12.80 -4.04
CA PRO A 110 -16.56 14.04 -3.96
C PRO A 110 -16.82 14.84 -2.67
N GLY A 111 -18.05 14.81 -2.14
CA GLY A 111 -18.42 15.56 -0.94
C GLY A 111 -17.70 15.07 0.32
N VAL A 112 -17.26 13.81 0.35
CA VAL A 112 -16.48 13.26 1.47
C VAL A 112 -15.08 13.89 1.54
N ARG A 113 -14.55 14.38 0.42
CA ARG A 113 -13.24 15.08 0.40
C ARG A 113 -13.32 16.50 0.96
N GLU A 114 -14.52 17.02 1.19
CA GLU A 114 -14.76 18.31 1.84
C GLU A 114 -14.75 18.18 3.37
N LEU A 115 -14.76 16.95 3.90
CA LEU A 115 -14.61 16.72 5.34
C LEU A 115 -13.27 17.27 5.85
N PRO A 116 -13.21 17.73 7.11
CA PRO A 116 -11.95 18.06 7.74
C PRO A 116 -10.96 16.88 7.63
N PRO A 117 -9.69 17.11 7.29
CA PRO A 117 -8.73 16.04 7.03
C PRO A 117 -8.61 15.03 8.18
N ASP A 118 -8.63 15.49 9.43
CA ASP A 118 -8.52 14.61 10.60
C ASP A 118 -9.78 13.78 10.82
N THR A 119 -10.97 14.32 10.53
CA THR A 119 -12.24 13.58 10.52
C THR A 119 -12.21 12.50 9.44
N TYR A 120 -11.77 12.84 8.23
CA TYR A 120 -11.70 11.87 7.13
C TYR A 120 -10.69 10.74 7.41
N ILE A 121 -9.52 11.07 7.99
CA ILE A 121 -8.54 10.07 8.45
C ILE A 121 -9.17 9.18 9.54
N SER A 122 -9.82 9.77 10.54
CA SER A 122 -10.50 9.05 11.62
C SER A 122 -11.56 8.07 11.08
N ARG A 123 -12.41 8.52 10.15
CA ARG A 123 -13.42 7.68 9.47
C ARG A 123 -12.77 6.52 8.72
N THR A 124 -11.73 6.80 7.96
CA THR A 124 -11.00 5.79 7.19
C THR A 124 -10.37 4.73 8.11
N ILE A 125 -9.85 5.13 9.28
CA ILE A 125 -9.32 4.21 10.29
C ILE A 125 -10.44 3.35 10.89
N SER A 126 -11.61 3.92 11.20
CA SER A 126 -12.74 3.14 11.72
C SER A 126 -13.18 2.04 10.75
N LEU A 127 -13.22 2.34 9.44
CA LEU A 127 -13.55 1.34 8.41
C LEU A 127 -12.52 0.20 8.36
N VAL A 128 -11.23 0.51 8.50
CA VAL A 128 -10.17 -0.50 8.58
C VAL A 128 -10.30 -1.35 9.84
N ASN A 129 -10.63 -0.73 10.98
CA ASN A 129 -10.77 -1.41 12.27
C ASN A 129 -11.96 -2.36 12.34
N CYS A 130 -12.90 -2.29 11.40
CA CYS A 130 -13.93 -3.33 11.26
C CYS A 130 -13.35 -4.66 10.80
N GLY A 131 -12.19 -4.67 10.12
CA GLY A 131 -11.61 -5.85 9.49
C GLY A 131 -11.21 -6.97 10.44
N PRO A 132 -10.31 -6.74 11.42
CA PRO A 132 -9.81 -7.79 12.29
C PRO A 132 -10.90 -8.60 13.04
N PRO A 133 -11.89 -7.99 13.73
CA PRO A 133 -12.94 -8.75 14.41
C PRO A 133 -13.80 -9.56 13.42
N LEU A 134 -14.17 -8.99 12.28
CA LEU A 134 -14.98 -9.67 11.27
C LEU A 134 -14.22 -10.83 10.60
N ARG A 135 -12.90 -10.68 10.41
CA ARG A 135 -12.04 -11.77 9.93
C ARG A 135 -11.96 -12.89 10.96
N ALA A 136 -11.77 -12.56 12.24
CA ALA A 136 -11.73 -13.56 13.31
C ALA A 136 -13.05 -14.34 13.42
N LEU A 137 -14.19 -13.65 13.26
CA LEU A 137 -15.50 -14.29 13.18
C LEU A 137 -15.61 -15.24 11.98
N ALA A 138 -15.24 -14.80 10.77
CA ALA A 138 -15.27 -15.63 9.57
C ALA A 138 -14.41 -16.90 9.71
N GLU A 139 -13.19 -16.76 10.26
CA GLU A 139 -12.29 -17.88 10.54
C GLU A 139 -12.88 -18.85 11.59
N ARG A 140 -13.51 -18.34 12.65
CA ARG A 140 -14.19 -19.18 13.64
C ARG A 140 -15.36 -19.95 13.04
N LEU A 141 -16.21 -19.28 12.26
CA LEU A 141 -17.35 -19.93 11.62
C LEU A 141 -16.92 -20.99 10.62
N ALA A 142 -15.85 -20.75 9.85
CA ALA A 142 -15.32 -21.72 8.91
C ALA A 142 -14.69 -22.95 9.60
N ARG A 143 -14.04 -22.78 10.76
CA ARG A 143 -13.50 -23.89 11.56
C ARG A 143 -14.58 -24.81 12.12
N VAL A 144 -15.74 -24.25 12.47
CA VAL A 144 -16.90 -25.01 12.95
C VAL A 144 -17.70 -25.58 11.79
N GLY A 145 -17.80 -24.86 10.68
CA GLY A 145 -18.54 -25.28 9.51
C GLY A 145 -17.91 -26.47 8.77
N PRO A 146 -18.68 -27.11 7.87
CA PRO A 146 -18.19 -28.19 7.02
C PRO A 146 -17.21 -27.64 5.95
N PRO A 147 -16.47 -28.51 5.23
CA PRO A 147 -15.48 -28.11 4.22
C PRO A 147 -16.00 -27.17 3.13
N GLU A 148 -17.30 -27.23 2.81
CA GLU A 148 -18.00 -26.34 1.87
C GLU A 148 -18.03 -24.88 2.33
N SER A 149 -17.59 -24.59 3.55
CA SER A 149 -17.47 -23.23 4.12
C SER A 149 -16.26 -22.46 3.58
N GLU A 150 -15.26 -23.16 3.03
CA GLU A 150 -14.02 -22.54 2.55
C GLU A 150 -14.21 -21.42 1.50
N PRO A 151 -15.05 -21.59 0.45
CA PRO A 151 -15.30 -20.51 -0.51
C PRO A 151 -15.88 -19.24 0.12
N ALA A 152 -16.74 -19.39 1.14
CA ALA A 152 -17.32 -18.25 1.85
C ALA A 152 -16.28 -17.55 2.75
N ARG A 153 -15.41 -18.33 3.40
CA ARG A 153 -14.26 -17.82 4.18
C ARG A 153 -13.32 -17.02 3.30
N GLU A 154 -12.95 -17.55 2.13
CA GLU A 154 -12.09 -16.86 1.16
C GLU A 154 -12.74 -15.58 0.60
N ALA A 155 -14.04 -15.63 0.29
CA ALA A 155 -14.78 -14.46 -0.17
C ALA A 155 -14.82 -13.35 0.89
N ALA A 156 -15.06 -13.71 2.16
CA ALA A 156 -15.02 -12.80 3.30
C ALA A 156 -13.64 -12.16 3.47
N ALA A 157 -12.57 -12.97 3.46
CA ALA A 157 -11.20 -12.51 3.57
C ALA A 157 -10.83 -11.55 2.41
N SER A 158 -11.15 -11.92 1.18
CA SER A 158 -10.89 -11.10 -0.01
C SER A 158 -11.60 -9.75 0.04
N ALA A 159 -12.87 -9.70 0.48
CA ALA A 159 -13.63 -8.47 0.61
C ALA A 159 -13.00 -7.53 1.66
N LEU A 160 -12.63 -8.07 2.83
CA LEU A 160 -11.94 -7.31 3.88
C LEU A 160 -10.58 -6.78 3.42
N ASP A 161 -9.80 -7.61 2.74
CA ASP A 161 -8.50 -7.20 2.22
C ASP A 161 -8.61 -6.08 1.19
N ARG A 162 -9.67 -6.06 0.38
CA ARG A 162 -9.94 -4.96 -0.56
C ARG A 162 -10.25 -3.66 0.18
N VAL A 163 -11.06 -3.71 1.24
CA VAL A 163 -11.34 -2.54 2.09
C VAL A 163 -10.05 -2.01 2.71
N ILE A 164 -9.26 -2.88 3.37
CA ILE A 164 -8.01 -2.48 4.03
C ILE A 164 -7.04 -1.86 3.02
N ARG A 165 -6.82 -2.50 1.86
CA ARG A 165 -5.93 -1.96 0.81
C ARG A 165 -6.42 -0.62 0.27
N LEU A 166 -7.73 -0.47 0.05
CA LEU A 166 -8.31 0.79 -0.41
C LEU A 166 -8.04 1.90 0.61
N CYS A 167 -8.39 1.68 1.87
CA CYS A 167 -8.22 2.66 2.94
C CYS A 167 -6.73 3.01 3.17
N HIS A 168 -5.84 2.01 3.17
CA HIS A 168 -4.39 2.25 3.25
C HIS A 168 -3.89 3.13 2.09
N ARG A 169 -4.35 2.86 0.86
CA ARG A 169 -4.01 3.69 -0.31
C ARG A 169 -4.49 5.13 -0.12
N ILE A 170 -5.74 5.33 0.32
CA ILE A 170 -6.30 6.66 0.57
C ILE A 170 -5.47 7.42 1.63
N LEU A 171 -5.21 6.79 2.78
CA LEU A 171 -4.41 7.40 3.86
C LEU A 171 -3.00 7.74 3.38
N THR A 172 -2.36 6.83 2.66
CA THR A 172 -1.02 7.03 2.10
C THR A 172 -1.03 8.19 1.09
N ASP A 173 -1.99 8.26 0.18
CA ASP A 173 -2.04 9.31 -0.84
C ASP A 173 -2.28 10.69 -0.22
N LEU A 174 -3.16 10.80 0.79
CA LEU A 174 -3.37 12.04 1.54
C LEU A 174 -2.07 12.52 2.21
N LEU A 175 -1.39 11.63 2.93
CA LEU A 175 -0.13 11.94 3.61
C LEU A 175 0.95 12.35 2.61
N PHE A 176 1.11 11.59 1.51
CA PHE A 176 2.15 11.89 0.54
C PHE A 176 1.87 13.12 -0.31
N GLN A 177 0.60 13.51 -0.46
CA GLN A 177 0.22 14.80 -1.05
C GLN A 177 0.69 15.97 -0.16
N GLU A 178 0.48 15.89 1.16
CA GLU A 178 0.96 16.88 2.13
C GLU A 178 2.49 16.94 2.19
N LEU A 179 3.16 15.80 2.04
CA LEU A 179 4.63 15.70 2.07
C LEU A 179 5.31 16.13 0.76
N GLN A 180 4.59 16.18 -0.38
CA GLN A 180 5.18 16.49 -1.69
C GLN A 180 6.05 17.76 -1.71
N PRO A 181 5.65 18.90 -1.11
CA PRO A 181 6.46 20.12 -1.11
C PRO A 181 7.84 19.90 -0.49
N HIS A 182 7.92 19.11 0.57
CA HIS A 182 9.16 18.78 1.26
C HIS A 182 10.04 17.84 0.43
N PHE A 183 9.50 16.74 -0.10
CA PHE A 183 10.22 15.83 -1.00
C PHE A 183 10.76 16.56 -2.24
N SER A 184 10.01 17.54 -2.77
CA SER A 184 10.44 18.31 -3.94
C SER A 184 11.74 19.09 -3.68
N LYS A 185 11.96 19.54 -2.42
CA LYS A 185 13.13 20.32 -2.00
C LYS A 185 14.39 19.47 -1.82
N LEU A 186 14.27 18.15 -1.68
CA LEU A 186 15.40 17.23 -1.49
C LEU A 186 16.37 17.23 -2.68
N MET A 187 17.65 17.08 -2.36
CA MET A 187 18.76 17.01 -3.33
C MET A 187 18.81 18.19 -4.32
N ARG A 188 18.38 19.37 -3.86
CA ARG A 188 18.57 20.67 -4.55
C ARG A 188 19.72 21.45 -3.92
N ARG A 189 20.01 22.65 -4.45
CA ARG A 189 21.15 23.49 -4.05
C ARG A 189 21.34 23.69 -2.54
N LYS A 190 20.24 23.82 -1.77
CA LYS A 190 20.27 24.05 -0.32
C LYS A 190 20.29 22.77 0.53
N TRP A 191 20.08 21.60 -0.05
CA TRP A 191 19.93 20.34 0.70
C TRP A 191 21.18 19.97 1.51
N LEU A 192 22.37 20.20 0.95
CA LEU A 192 23.64 19.94 1.64
C LEU A 192 23.93 20.89 2.82
N SER A 193 23.14 21.95 2.98
CA SER A 193 23.34 22.98 4.01
C SER A 193 22.12 23.22 4.88
N SER A 194 21.02 22.49 4.68
CA SER A 194 19.77 22.67 5.43
C SER A 194 19.00 21.36 5.59
N SER A 195 18.56 21.06 6.82
CA SER A 195 17.67 19.95 7.17
C SER A 195 16.19 20.26 7.03
N GLU A 196 15.80 21.50 6.75
CA GLU A 196 14.40 21.97 6.73
C GLU A 196 13.44 21.05 5.95
N ALA A 197 13.88 20.57 4.77
CA ALA A 197 13.06 19.67 3.97
C ALA A 197 12.81 18.31 4.65
N LEU A 198 13.83 17.74 5.29
CA LEU A 198 13.69 16.50 6.02
C LEU A 198 12.94 16.69 7.33
N ASP A 199 13.24 17.76 8.06
CA ASP A 199 12.57 18.10 9.32
C ASP A 199 11.07 18.27 9.10
N GLY A 200 10.66 18.87 7.97
CA GLY A 200 9.25 18.95 7.58
C GLY A 200 8.63 17.57 7.28
N ILE A 201 9.35 16.66 6.62
CA ILE A 201 8.87 15.28 6.39
C ILE A 201 8.67 14.56 7.72
N VAL A 202 9.67 14.61 8.60
CA VAL A 202 9.64 13.98 9.92
C VAL A 202 8.56 14.58 10.80
N GLY A 203 8.39 15.91 10.77
CA GLY A 203 7.37 16.65 11.50
C GLY A 203 5.96 16.27 11.07
N THR A 204 5.66 16.30 9.77
CA THR A 204 4.33 15.93 9.24
C THR A 204 3.98 14.47 9.53
N LEU A 205 4.88 13.53 9.25
CA LEU A 205 4.65 12.11 9.56
C LEU A 205 4.50 11.88 11.07
N GLY A 206 5.32 12.55 11.88
CA GLY A 206 5.25 12.51 13.34
C GLY A 206 3.93 13.07 13.90
N ALA A 207 3.40 14.13 13.32
CA ALA A 207 2.13 14.73 13.74
C ALA A 207 0.94 13.80 13.47
N LYS A 208 0.96 13.07 12.34
CA LYS A 208 -0.11 12.13 11.98
C LYS A 208 0.01 10.76 12.68
N ALA A 209 1.15 10.48 13.30
CA ALA A 209 1.42 9.22 14.01
C ALA A 209 0.34 8.86 15.05
N LEU A 210 -0.10 9.84 15.85
CA LEU A 210 -1.10 9.61 16.90
C LEU A 210 -2.44 9.18 16.32
N ALA A 211 -2.85 9.77 15.20
CA ALA A 211 -4.09 9.38 14.52
C ALA A 211 -3.97 7.95 13.99
N LEU A 212 -2.87 7.62 13.32
CA LEU A 212 -2.64 6.29 12.73
C LEU A 212 -2.59 5.18 13.80
N ARG A 213 -2.07 5.46 15.00
CA ARG A 213 -2.02 4.51 16.12
C ARG A 213 -3.40 4.11 16.67
N ARG A 214 -4.49 4.75 16.24
CA ARG A 214 -5.86 4.30 16.52
C ARG A 214 -6.28 3.09 15.70
N MET A 215 -5.50 2.73 14.68
CA MET A 215 -5.71 1.53 13.88
C MET A 215 -5.27 0.28 14.67
N GLN A 216 -5.98 -0.83 14.50
CA GLN A 216 -5.57 -2.12 15.08
C GLN A 216 -4.23 -2.62 14.52
N ASP A 217 -3.53 -3.45 15.29
CA ASP A 217 -2.12 -3.81 15.08
C ASP A 217 -1.81 -4.36 13.68
N GLU A 218 -2.56 -5.37 13.20
CA GLU A 218 -2.28 -6.01 11.90
C GLU A 218 -2.40 -5.03 10.72
N PRO A 219 -3.54 -4.31 10.54
CA PRO A 219 -3.62 -3.25 9.52
C PRO A 219 -2.60 -2.12 9.73
N TYR A 220 -2.36 -1.71 10.99
CA TYR A 220 -1.40 -0.64 11.30
C TYR A 220 0.00 -0.98 10.81
N GLN A 221 0.47 -2.20 11.07
CA GLN A 221 1.80 -2.65 10.65
C GLN A 221 1.95 -2.67 9.13
N ALA A 222 0.92 -3.13 8.41
CA ALA A 222 0.92 -3.10 6.94
C ALA A 222 0.96 -1.65 6.41
N LEU A 223 0.19 -0.72 7.00
CA LEU A 223 0.22 0.69 6.62
C LEU A 223 1.59 1.32 6.89
N VAL A 224 2.14 1.16 8.10
CA VAL A 224 3.42 1.77 8.48
C VAL A 224 4.58 1.20 7.66
N ALA A 225 4.56 -0.09 7.32
CA ALA A 225 5.54 -0.67 6.41
C ALA A 225 5.50 0.00 5.02
N GLU A 226 4.30 0.25 4.47
CA GLU A 226 4.16 0.97 3.19
C GLU A 226 4.59 2.44 3.30
N LEU A 227 4.24 3.14 4.39
CA LEU A 227 4.72 4.50 4.63
C LEU A 227 6.24 4.56 4.70
N HIS A 228 6.88 3.59 5.37
CA HIS A 228 8.34 3.47 5.45
C HIS A 228 8.96 3.30 4.07
N ARG A 229 8.46 2.33 3.31
CA ARG A 229 8.92 2.03 1.96
C ARG A 229 8.76 3.24 1.03
N ARG A 230 7.57 3.83 0.97
CA ARG A 230 7.27 4.96 0.08
C ARG A 230 8.06 6.21 0.47
N ALA A 231 8.30 6.46 1.76
CA ALA A 231 9.10 7.61 2.20
C ALA A 231 10.55 7.50 1.74
N LEU A 232 11.16 6.31 1.84
CA LEU A 232 12.51 6.07 1.35
C LEU A 232 12.60 6.08 -0.17
N VAL A 233 11.59 5.54 -0.88
CA VAL A 233 11.51 5.64 -2.35
C VAL A 233 11.47 7.11 -2.79
N GLU A 234 10.61 7.94 -2.19
CA GLU A 234 10.52 9.37 -2.53
C GLU A 234 11.78 10.15 -2.11
N TYR A 235 12.45 9.75 -1.03
CA TYR A 235 13.73 10.32 -0.60
C TYR A 235 14.85 10.02 -1.60
N VAL A 236 14.93 8.77 -2.08
CA VAL A 236 15.99 8.29 -2.97
C VAL A 236 15.73 8.69 -4.43
N ARG A 237 14.48 8.80 -4.87
CA ARG A 237 14.11 9.11 -6.26
C ARG A 237 14.81 10.34 -6.87
N PRO A 238 14.96 11.48 -6.18
CA PRO A 238 15.76 12.62 -6.64
C PRO A 238 17.21 12.28 -7.02
N LEU A 239 17.83 11.31 -6.32
CA LEU A 239 19.19 10.83 -6.59
C LEU A 239 19.25 10.26 -8.00
N PHE A 240 18.38 9.29 -8.29
CA PHE A 240 18.33 8.59 -9.57
C PHE A 240 17.75 9.41 -10.73
N ARG A 241 17.10 10.55 -10.47
CA ARG A 241 16.69 11.51 -11.51
C ARG A 241 17.83 12.40 -12.02
N GLY A 242 19.07 12.19 -11.59
CA GLY A 242 20.24 12.91 -12.07
C GLY A 242 20.37 14.34 -11.51
N ARG A 243 19.75 14.63 -10.36
CA ARG A 243 19.82 15.96 -9.71
C ARG A 243 21.18 16.25 -9.07
N LEU A 244 22.02 15.23 -8.88
CA LEU A 244 23.32 15.33 -8.23
C LEU A 244 24.43 14.80 -9.14
N ARG A 245 25.60 15.46 -9.07
CA ARG A 245 26.85 14.97 -9.64
C ARG A 245 27.99 15.31 -8.70
N CYS A 246 28.78 14.31 -8.34
CA CYS A 246 29.90 14.41 -7.42
C CYS A 246 31.21 14.50 -8.21
N GLY A 247 31.66 15.72 -8.51
CA GLY A 247 32.87 15.93 -9.32
C GLY A 247 34.19 15.68 -8.58
N SER A 248 34.19 15.52 -7.26
CA SER A 248 35.40 15.37 -6.44
C SER A 248 35.18 14.46 -5.24
N ALA A 249 36.28 13.91 -4.67
CA ALA A 249 36.25 13.11 -3.45
C ALA A 249 35.61 13.86 -2.28
N ARG A 250 35.93 15.16 -2.13
CA ARG A 250 35.32 16.03 -1.12
C ARG A 250 33.80 16.14 -1.29
N THR A 251 33.31 16.32 -2.51
CA THR A 251 31.86 16.38 -2.77
C THR A 251 31.20 15.02 -2.51
N ARG A 252 31.83 13.92 -2.93
CA ARG A 252 31.36 12.55 -2.64
C ARG A 252 31.19 12.32 -1.13
N SER A 253 32.21 12.67 -0.34
CA SER A 253 32.15 12.54 1.12
C SER A 253 31.06 13.39 1.76
N ARG A 254 30.84 14.63 1.28
CA ARG A 254 29.76 15.50 1.79
C ARG A 254 28.37 14.97 1.47
N VAL A 255 28.16 14.49 0.24
CA VAL A 255 26.87 13.91 -0.18
C VAL A 255 26.60 12.62 0.60
N ALA A 256 27.60 11.73 0.71
CA ALA A 256 27.47 10.49 1.46
C ALA A 256 27.20 10.74 2.95
N GLY A 257 27.91 11.68 3.57
CA GLY A 257 27.67 12.09 4.96
C GLY A 257 26.23 12.56 5.15
N ARG A 258 25.76 13.43 4.26
CA ARG A 258 24.39 13.95 4.33
C ARG A 258 23.32 12.87 4.14
N LEU A 259 23.51 11.95 3.20
CA LEU A 259 22.62 10.80 3.01
C LEU A 259 22.49 9.96 4.28
N ARG A 260 23.60 9.69 4.97
CA ARG A 260 23.59 8.91 6.23
C ARG A 260 22.90 9.66 7.36
N GLU A 261 23.14 10.96 7.49
CA GLU A 261 22.46 11.79 8.49
C GLU A 261 20.95 11.76 8.30
N ASP A 262 20.50 11.99 7.06
CA ASP A 262 19.09 11.97 6.71
C ASP A 262 18.48 10.56 6.93
N ALA A 263 19.19 9.50 6.54
CA ALA A 263 18.78 8.11 6.76
C ALA A 263 18.57 7.81 8.25
N ALA A 264 19.52 8.20 9.09
CA ALA A 264 19.43 7.97 10.53
C ALA A 264 18.25 8.71 11.18
N GLN A 265 17.80 9.84 10.62
CA GLN A 265 16.59 10.52 11.10
C GLN A 265 15.32 9.80 10.66
N LEU A 266 15.26 9.33 9.39
CA LEU A 266 14.13 8.55 8.89
C LEU A 266 13.99 7.23 9.65
N GLU A 267 15.10 6.52 9.89
CA GLU A 267 15.15 5.31 10.71
C GLU A 267 14.61 5.57 12.13
N ARG A 268 15.03 6.67 12.78
CA ARG A 268 14.49 7.07 14.09
C ARG A 268 12.99 7.33 14.06
N LEU A 269 12.48 7.97 13.01
CA LEU A 269 11.05 8.20 12.83
C LEU A 269 10.30 6.86 12.70
N PHE A 270 10.72 5.99 11.78
CA PHE A 270 10.01 4.72 11.53
C PHE A 270 10.15 3.71 12.67
N ARG A 271 11.25 3.78 13.45
CA ARG A 271 11.36 3.07 14.72
C ARG A 271 10.34 3.56 15.75
N ARG A 272 10.10 4.87 15.86
CA ARG A 272 9.05 5.43 16.73
C ARG A 272 7.63 5.08 16.25
N LEU A 273 7.46 4.91 14.95
CA LEU A 273 6.22 4.38 14.36
C LEU A 273 6.13 2.85 14.45
N GLU A 274 7.11 2.19 15.08
CA GLU A 274 7.13 0.74 15.29
C GLU A 274 7.05 -0.05 13.96
N SER A 275 7.64 0.50 12.89
CA SER A 275 7.72 -0.15 11.59
C SER A 275 8.56 -1.44 11.69
N GLN A 276 7.99 -2.55 11.23
CA GLN A 276 8.72 -3.82 11.10
C GLN A 276 9.57 -3.92 9.82
N ALA A 277 9.52 -2.91 8.93
CA ALA A 277 10.25 -2.91 7.66
C ALA A 277 11.73 -2.50 7.79
N SER A 278 12.44 -3.00 8.80
CA SER A 278 13.84 -2.65 9.11
C SER A 278 14.85 -3.02 8.01
N TRP A 279 14.48 -3.92 7.10
CA TRP A 279 15.26 -4.24 5.91
C TRP A 279 15.46 -3.01 4.99
N LEU A 280 14.63 -1.98 5.12
CA LEU A 280 14.76 -0.74 4.37
C LEU A 280 15.82 0.21 4.94
N ASP A 281 16.15 0.10 6.23
CA ASP A 281 17.01 1.07 6.94
C ASP A 281 18.41 1.16 6.32
N ALA A 282 18.90 0.06 5.76
CA ALA A 282 20.22 -0.02 5.16
C ALA A 282 20.32 0.62 3.76
N VAL A 283 19.21 0.87 3.06
CA VAL A 283 19.24 1.19 1.63
C VAL A 283 19.98 2.49 1.34
N VAL A 284 19.68 3.56 2.08
CA VAL A 284 20.31 4.87 1.90
C VAL A 284 21.78 4.85 2.36
N PRO A 285 22.13 4.26 3.52
CA PRO A 285 23.53 4.03 3.90
C PRO A 285 24.35 3.29 2.84
N ARG A 286 23.83 2.22 2.23
CA ARG A 286 24.54 1.49 1.16
C ARG A 286 24.79 2.35 -0.08
N LEU A 287 23.78 3.09 -0.52
CA LEU A 287 23.94 4.06 -1.62
C LEU A 287 25.00 5.12 -1.29
N ALA A 288 25.05 5.58 -0.04
CA ALA A 288 26.07 6.51 0.43
C ALA A 288 27.49 5.90 0.43
N GLU A 289 27.65 4.62 0.79
CA GLU A 289 28.95 3.93 0.70
C GLU A 289 29.45 3.85 -0.73
N VAL A 290 28.59 3.45 -1.69
CA VAL A 290 28.98 3.40 -3.12
C VAL A 290 29.45 4.76 -3.62
N LEU A 291 28.86 5.87 -3.13
CA LEU A 291 29.33 7.21 -3.44
C LEU A 291 30.65 7.57 -2.75
N ARG A 292 30.96 7.02 -1.58
CA ARG A 292 32.12 7.41 -0.77
C ARG A 292 33.40 6.61 -1.06
N LEU A 293 33.30 5.29 -1.17
CA LEU A 293 34.43 4.36 -1.34
C LEU A 293 35.34 4.79 -2.48
N GLU A 294 36.65 4.53 -2.49
CA GLU A 294 37.55 5.09 -3.51
C GLU A 294 38.03 4.08 -4.54
N ASP A 295 38.38 2.89 -4.09
CA ASP A 295 38.92 1.79 -4.88
C ASP A 295 37.81 0.92 -5.52
N THR A 296 38.10 0.39 -6.71
CA THR A 296 37.17 -0.45 -7.47
C THR A 296 36.73 -1.71 -6.70
N PRO A 297 37.62 -2.49 -6.05
CA PRO A 297 37.22 -3.69 -5.32
C PRO A 297 36.22 -3.42 -4.19
N SER A 298 36.41 -2.35 -3.41
CA SER A 298 35.45 -1.99 -2.36
C SER A 298 34.09 -1.59 -2.93
N ILE A 299 34.07 -0.86 -4.06
CA ILE A 299 32.81 -0.49 -4.73
C ILE A 299 32.11 -1.75 -5.26
N GLN A 300 32.85 -2.70 -5.85
CA GLN A 300 32.31 -3.98 -6.31
C GLN A 300 31.68 -4.76 -5.16
N MET A 301 32.36 -4.83 -4.02
CA MET A 301 31.84 -5.50 -2.83
C MET A 301 30.53 -4.86 -2.35
N GLU A 302 30.48 -3.53 -2.20
CA GLU A 302 29.27 -2.85 -1.75
C GLU A 302 28.12 -2.98 -2.75
N VAL A 303 28.41 -2.93 -4.06
CA VAL A 303 27.41 -3.19 -5.11
C VAL A 303 26.91 -4.63 -5.05
N GLY A 304 27.78 -5.61 -4.81
CA GLY A 304 27.37 -7.00 -4.64
C GLY A 304 26.44 -7.19 -3.45
N VAL A 305 26.76 -6.56 -2.31
CA VAL A 305 25.89 -6.57 -1.13
C VAL A 305 24.55 -5.87 -1.41
N LEU A 306 24.57 -4.73 -2.13
CA LEU A 306 23.37 -4.00 -2.50
C LEU A 306 22.44 -4.83 -3.40
N VAL A 307 22.98 -5.56 -4.38
CA VAL A 307 22.20 -6.44 -5.26
C VAL A 307 21.58 -7.58 -4.46
N ARG A 308 22.37 -8.24 -3.59
CA ARG A 308 21.88 -9.32 -2.74
C ARG A 308 20.78 -8.88 -1.77
N ASP A 309 20.94 -7.72 -1.14
CA ASP A 309 19.97 -7.21 -0.16
C ASP A 309 18.71 -6.65 -0.84
N TYR A 310 18.83 -6.18 -2.10
CA TYR A 310 17.75 -5.60 -2.91
C TYR A 310 17.74 -6.16 -4.35
N PRO A 311 17.25 -7.39 -4.57
CA PRO A 311 17.36 -8.09 -5.86
C PRO A 311 16.53 -7.48 -7.01
N ASP A 312 15.69 -6.49 -6.72
CA ASP A 312 14.98 -5.70 -7.73
C ASP A 312 15.83 -4.53 -8.29
N ILE A 313 17.04 -4.30 -7.73
CA ILE A 313 17.98 -3.34 -8.29
C ILE A 313 18.53 -3.85 -9.63
N ARG A 314 18.19 -3.12 -10.69
CA ARG A 314 18.69 -3.36 -12.03
C ARG A 314 20.01 -2.66 -12.34
N GLN A 315 20.77 -3.19 -13.29
CA GLN A 315 21.99 -2.58 -13.84
C GLN A 315 21.88 -1.07 -14.16
N LYS A 316 20.73 -0.62 -14.67
CA LYS A 316 20.46 0.82 -14.94
C LYS A 316 20.56 1.72 -13.70
N HIS A 317 20.15 1.22 -12.53
CA HIS A 317 20.26 1.97 -11.27
C HIS A 317 21.73 2.10 -10.89
N VAL A 318 22.48 0.99 -10.89
CA VAL A 318 23.91 0.99 -10.58
C VAL A 318 24.67 1.92 -11.54
N ALA A 319 24.39 1.86 -12.84
CA ALA A 319 24.97 2.76 -13.82
C ALA A 319 24.73 4.24 -13.50
N THR A 320 23.50 4.60 -13.12
CA THR A 320 23.14 5.97 -12.74
C THR A 320 23.85 6.41 -11.45
N LEU A 321 23.99 5.51 -10.47
CA LEU A 321 24.73 5.78 -9.24
C LEU A 321 26.21 6.06 -9.52
N LEU A 322 26.82 5.31 -10.45
CA LEU A 322 28.19 5.55 -10.91
C LEU A 322 28.33 6.87 -11.70
N ASP A 323 27.30 7.26 -12.45
CA ASP A 323 27.28 8.54 -13.16
C ASP A 323 27.18 9.72 -12.18
N ILE A 324 26.36 9.60 -11.12
CA ILE A 324 26.28 10.57 -10.01
C ILE A 324 27.63 10.65 -9.30
N ARG A 325 28.29 9.53 -9.07
CA ARG A 325 29.63 9.45 -8.47
C ARG A 325 30.71 10.14 -9.32
N GLY A 326 30.47 10.28 -10.63
CA GLY A 326 31.44 10.82 -11.57
C GLY A 326 32.51 9.82 -12.00
N LEU A 327 32.22 8.51 -11.93
CA LEU A 327 33.16 7.47 -12.36
C LEU A 327 33.22 7.41 -13.89
N ARG A 328 34.21 8.10 -14.47
CA ARG A 328 34.39 8.20 -15.93
C ARG A 328 35.32 7.15 -16.54
N HIS A 329 36.07 6.43 -15.70
CA HIS A 329 37.03 5.44 -16.17
C HIS A 329 36.29 4.19 -16.69
N THR A 330 36.40 3.92 -17.99
CA THR A 330 35.58 2.91 -18.67
C THR A 330 35.81 1.49 -18.13
N ALA A 331 37.06 1.07 -17.89
CA ALA A 331 37.33 -0.30 -17.43
C ALA A 331 36.74 -0.57 -16.03
N ALA A 332 37.15 0.19 -15.01
CA ALA A 332 36.56 0.17 -13.67
C ALA A 332 35.01 0.26 -13.67
N ARG A 333 34.42 1.09 -14.53
CA ARG A 333 32.95 1.16 -14.65
C ARG A 333 32.35 -0.15 -15.15
N GLN A 334 32.97 -0.79 -16.15
CA GLN A 334 32.51 -2.09 -16.65
C GLN A 334 32.73 -3.21 -15.63
N GLU A 335 33.84 -3.20 -14.90
CA GLU A 335 34.14 -4.16 -13.82
C GLU A 335 33.09 -4.10 -12.71
N ILE A 336 32.64 -2.91 -12.31
CA ILE A 336 31.57 -2.76 -11.31
C ILE A 336 30.22 -3.21 -11.86
N LEU A 337 29.91 -2.87 -13.11
CA LEU A 337 28.65 -3.28 -13.73
C LEU A 337 28.58 -4.77 -14.06
N ALA A 338 29.72 -5.44 -14.20
CA ALA A 338 29.80 -6.89 -14.38
C ALA A 338 29.25 -7.62 -13.15
N VAL A 339 29.61 -7.17 -11.93
CA VAL A 339 29.08 -7.73 -10.67
C VAL A 339 27.54 -7.77 -10.67
N THR A 340 26.90 -6.69 -11.10
CA THR A 340 25.42 -6.66 -11.19
C THR A 340 24.88 -7.64 -12.22
N ARG A 341 25.52 -7.75 -13.40
CA ARG A 341 25.08 -8.71 -14.43
C ARG A 341 25.24 -10.15 -13.97
N ASP A 342 26.37 -10.47 -13.36
CA ASP A 342 26.69 -11.84 -12.92
C ASP A 342 25.70 -12.27 -11.84
N LEU A 343 25.40 -11.39 -10.88
CA LEU A 343 24.40 -11.64 -9.84
C LEU A 343 22.97 -11.66 -10.39
N GLU A 344 22.60 -10.77 -11.31
CA GLU A 344 21.30 -10.83 -11.99
C GLU A 344 21.13 -12.19 -12.69
N LEU A 345 22.15 -12.69 -13.41
CA LEU A 345 22.11 -13.97 -14.11
C LEU A 345 22.06 -15.18 -13.15
N CYS A 346 22.73 -15.12 -12.01
CA CYS A 346 22.65 -16.15 -10.97
C CYS A 346 21.27 -16.17 -10.28
N GLU A 347 20.66 -15.00 -10.07
CA GLU A 347 19.37 -14.86 -9.41
C GLU A 347 18.16 -15.11 -10.31
N VAL A 348 18.27 -15.09 -11.65
CA VAL A 348 17.18 -15.57 -12.54
C VAL A 348 16.83 -17.05 -12.27
N ALA A 349 17.73 -17.82 -11.65
CA ALA A 349 17.46 -19.18 -11.20
C ALA A 349 16.69 -19.24 -9.85
N ALA A 350 16.59 -18.13 -9.11
CA ALA A 350 15.84 -17.99 -7.87
C ALA A 350 14.59 -17.12 -8.11
N LEU A 351 13.46 -17.50 -7.51
CA LEU A 351 12.19 -16.80 -7.69
C LEU A 351 12.34 -15.29 -7.38
N SER A 352 11.84 -14.43 -8.27
CA SER A 352 11.79 -12.97 -8.02
C SER A 352 11.20 -12.68 -6.64
N PRO A 353 11.74 -11.71 -5.87
CA PRO A 353 11.25 -11.42 -4.54
C PRO A 353 9.73 -11.11 -4.59
N PRO A 354 8.98 -11.45 -3.52
CA PRO A 354 7.60 -10.99 -3.38
C PRO A 354 7.52 -9.48 -3.63
N ARG A 355 6.47 -9.01 -4.30
CA ARG A 355 6.27 -7.57 -4.58
C ARG A 355 6.37 -6.71 -3.31
N ASP A 356 6.02 -7.30 -2.17
CA ASP A 356 6.05 -6.67 -0.85
C ASP A 356 7.46 -6.34 -0.33
N ARG A 357 8.52 -6.83 -1.01
CA ARG A 357 9.93 -6.51 -0.73
C ARG A 357 10.64 -5.80 -1.88
N ALA A 358 9.89 -5.20 -2.81
CA ALA A 358 10.48 -4.41 -3.89
C ALA A 358 10.71 -2.95 -3.45
N PHE A 359 11.91 -2.44 -3.70
CA PHE A 359 12.31 -1.05 -3.43
C PHE A 359 12.67 -0.28 -4.71
N PHE A 360 13.61 -0.79 -5.50
CA PHE A 360 14.08 -0.16 -6.74
C PHE A 360 13.10 -0.25 -7.90
N ALA A 361 12.13 -1.18 -7.87
CA ALA A 361 11.08 -1.29 -8.88
C ALA A 361 10.29 0.02 -9.08
N ASP A 362 10.10 0.79 -7.99
CA ASP A 362 9.35 2.06 -7.99
C ASP A 362 10.24 3.30 -8.20
N ILE A 363 11.54 3.12 -8.46
CA ILE A 363 12.49 4.19 -8.69
C ILE A 363 12.78 4.31 -10.20
N PRO A 364 12.16 5.28 -10.91
CA PRO A 364 12.42 5.45 -12.33
C PRO A 364 13.82 6.02 -12.56
N VAL A 365 14.56 5.38 -13.45
CA VAL A 365 15.87 5.86 -13.95
C VAL A 365 15.69 6.49 -15.33
N PRO A 366 16.18 7.72 -15.58
CA PRO A 366 16.18 8.31 -16.90
C PRO A 366 16.86 7.39 -17.92
N ARG A 367 16.21 7.14 -19.06
CA ARG A 367 16.88 6.46 -20.17
C ARG A 367 17.96 7.38 -20.73
N PRO A 368 19.16 6.89 -21.06
CA PRO A 368 20.11 7.71 -21.82
C PRO A 368 19.42 8.14 -23.13
N PRO A 369 19.59 9.40 -23.57
CA PRO A 369 19.10 9.81 -24.87
C PRO A 369 19.72 8.88 -25.91
N ILE A 370 18.88 8.24 -26.72
CA ILE A 370 19.33 7.42 -27.84
C ILE A 370 19.93 8.41 -28.85
N CYS A 371 21.24 8.65 -28.76
CA CYS A 371 21.97 9.30 -29.82
C CYS A 371 22.07 8.28 -30.96
N LEU A 372 21.14 8.35 -31.93
CA LEU A 372 21.34 7.73 -33.24
C LEU A 372 22.60 8.38 -33.84
N SER A 373 23.73 7.71 -33.66
CA SER A 373 25.00 8.09 -34.25
C SER A 373 24.93 7.73 -35.73
N LEU A 374 24.31 8.61 -36.52
CA LEU A 374 24.55 8.63 -37.96
C LEU A 374 26.02 9.06 -38.17
N PRO A 375 26.85 8.25 -38.86
CA PRO A 375 28.21 8.64 -39.16
C PRO A 375 28.16 9.74 -40.23
N LEU A 376 28.20 11.00 -39.80
CA LEU A 376 28.40 12.11 -40.72
C LEU A 376 29.87 12.12 -41.13
N PHE A 377 30.15 11.56 -42.31
CA PHE A 377 31.38 11.86 -43.06
C PHE A 377 31.44 13.38 -43.29
N LEU A 378 32.32 14.05 -42.55
CA LEU A 378 32.60 15.48 -42.70
C LEU A 378 33.43 15.71 -43.97
N GLY A 379 32.75 15.90 -45.10
CA GLY A 379 33.28 16.65 -46.23
C GLY A 379 33.28 18.14 -45.89
N ARG A 380 34.45 18.78 -46.01
CA ARG A 380 34.66 20.22 -45.77
C ARG A 380 33.69 21.07 -46.59
N LEU A 381 32.84 21.87 -45.93
CA LEU A 381 32.34 23.12 -46.49
C LEU A 381 32.25 24.19 -45.39
N THR A 382 32.75 25.36 -45.76
CA THR A 382 33.00 26.54 -44.91
C THR A 382 31.71 27.24 -44.47
N LEU A 383 31.71 27.69 -43.22
CA LEU A 383 30.68 28.56 -42.63
C LEU A 383 30.55 29.87 -43.40
N SER A 384 29.40 30.09 -44.05
CA SER A 384 28.93 31.41 -44.45
C SER A 384 27.42 31.38 -44.71
N ARG A 385 26.70 32.25 -43.99
CA ARG A 385 25.30 32.71 -44.20
C ARG A 385 24.17 31.79 -43.69
N LEU A 386 23.79 32.01 -42.43
CA LEU A 386 22.41 31.83 -41.96
C LEU A 386 21.83 33.21 -41.63
N ALA A 387 21.03 33.74 -42.55
CA ALA A 387 20.08 34.80 -42.28
C ALA A 387 18.69 34.35 -42.76
N CYS A 388 17.73 34.50 -41.85
CA CYS A 388 16.28 34.59 -42.08
C CYS A 388 15.48 33.30 -42.38
N LEU A 389 14.81 32.76 -41.35
CA LEU A 389 13.44 32.27 -41.45
C LEU A 389 12.62 32.65 -40.19
N PRO A 390 11.30 32.93 -40.29
CA PRO A 390 10.50 33.57 -39.24
C PRO A 390 9.85 32.58 -38.25
N TRP A 391 9.61 33.07 -37.03
CA TRP A 391 8.93 32.38 -35.93
C TRP A 391 7.39 32.36 -36.11
N PRO A 392 6.68 31.24 -35.85
CA PRO A 392 5.21 31.22 -35.88
C PRO A 392 4.59 31.85 -34.62
N ARG A 393 3.68 32.81 -34.79
CA ARG A 393 2.88 33.41 -33.69
C ARG A 393 1.73 32.48 -33.24
N PRO A 394 1.34 32.49 -31.95
CA PRO A 394 0.17 31.77 -31.45
C PRO A 394 -1.16 32.51 -31.75
N PRO A 395 -2.31 31.81 -31.78
CA PRO A 395 -3.62 32.40 -32.07
C PRO A 395 -4.22 33.16 -30.86
N ALA A 396 -4.98 34.23 -31.16
CA ALA A 396 -5.66 35.11 -30.20
C ALA A 396 -7.11 34.67 -29.90
N PRO A 397 -7.73 35.09 -28.77
CA PRO A 397 -9.06 34.64 -28.35
C PRO A 397 -10.22 35.42 -28.99
N SER A 398 -11.36 34.73 -29.17
CA SER A 398 -12.61 35.21 -29.77
C SER A 398 -13.40 36.16 -28.86
N PRO A 399 -14.09 37.20 -29.37
CA PRO A 399 -14.91 38.09 -28.54
C PRO A 399 -16.34 37.58 -28.29
N LEU A 400 -16.81 37.82 -27.06
CA LEU A 400 -18.14 37.56 -26.51
C LEU A 400 -19.26 38.34 -27.23
N ARG A 401 -20.34 37.64 -27.59
CA ARG A 401 -21.59 38.22 -28.11
C ARG A 401 -22.56 38.49 -26.95
N ARG A 402 -23.00 39.75 -26.76
CA ARG A 402 -24.05 40.14 -25.80
C ARG A 402 -25.46 39.81 -26.36
N PRO A 403 -26.45 39.46 -25.53
CA PRO A 403 -27.83 39.22 -25.95
C PRO A 403 -28.67 40.51 -26.06
N PRO A 404 -29.78 40.52 -26.82
CA PRO A 404 -30.66 41.67 -26.94
C PRO A 404 -31.70 41.74 -25.80
N ALA A 405 -32.08 42.97 -25.45
CA ALA A 405 -33.12 43.29 -24.48
C ALA A 405 -34.52 42.92 -24.99
N ARG A 406 -35.34 42.30 -24.12
CA ARG A 406 -36.79 42.14 -24.32
C ARG A 406 -37.52 43.38 -23.77
N ARG A 407 -38.45 43.90 -24.56
CA ARG A 407 -39.68 44.55 -24.08
C ARG A 407 -40.74 43.49 -23.85
#